data_AF-A0AAV7V4L7-F1
#
_entry.id   AF-A0AAV7V4L7-F1
#
_cell.length_a   1.000
_cell.length_b   1.000
_cell.length_c   1.000
_cell.angle_alpha   90.00
_cell.angle_beta   90.00
_cell.angle_gamma   90.00
#
_symmetry.space_group_name_H-M   'P 1'
#
loop_
_entity.id
_entity.type
_entity.pdbx_description
1 polymer ?
#
loop_
_entity_poly.entity_id
_entity_poly.type
_entity_poly.pdbx_seq_one_letter_code
_entity_poly.pdbx_strand_id
1 'polypeptide(L)'
;MADGDQPATMEQILQEITAVSHRIEGMDTSISSLTLETKSIRTDNASFHSWVMGLEHRLGTLETHMSTIQDRDQDLSYLRIKVTDLEDRSMRDNICFLGIPENEEGPE
;
A
#
# COMPACT_ATOMS: atom_id res chain seq x y z
N MET A 1 56.61 -44.92 -25.22
CA MET A 1 57.71 -44.27 -24.48
C MET A 1 57.47 -42.78 -24.58
N ALA A 2 57.23 -42.16 -23.42
CA ALA A 2 57.23 -40.73 -23.12
C ALA A 2 56.71 -39.79 -24.22
N ASP A 3 55.39 -39.60 -24.26
CA ASP A 3 54.78 -38.38 -24.79
C ASP A 3 55.17 -37.27 -23.81
N GLY A 4 56.21 -36.53 -24.20
CA GLY A 4 56.93 -35.62 -23.33
C GLY A 4 56.12 -34.36 -23.11
N ASP A 5 55.69 -34.18 -21.86
CA ASP A 5 55.28 -32.92 -21.27
C ASP A 5 56.42 -31.90 -21.49
N GLN A 6 56.35 -31.17 -22.62
CA GLN A 6 57.33 -30.15 -22.96
C GLN A 6 57.04 -28.95 -22.07
N PRO A 7 57.99 -28.53 -21.19
CA PRO A 7 57.74 -27.42 -20.29
C PRO A 7 57.41 -26.17 -21.10
N ALA A 8 56.31 -25.50 -20.74
CA ALA A 8 55.89 -24.25 -21.36
C ALA A 8 57.08 -23.29 -21.43
N THR A 9 57.28 -22.67 -22.59
CA THR A 9 58.39 -21.72 -22.74
C THR A 9 58.11 -20.51 -21.84
N MET A 10 59.17 -19.87 -21.34
CA MET A 10 59.05 -18.67 -20.50
C MET A 10 58.17 -17.59 -21.16
N GLU A 11 58.22 -17.49 -22.48
CA GLU A 11 57.41 -16.57 -23.28
C GLU A 11 55.90 -16.91 -23.22
N GLN A 12 55.53 -18.19 -23.33
CA GLN A 12 54.14 -18.64 -23.16
C GLN A 12 53.61 -18.31 -21.77
N ILE A 13 54.42 -18.56 -20.74
CA ILE A 13 54.06 -18.23 -19.34
C ILE A 13 53.81 -16.72 -19.18
N LEU A 14 54.67 -15.87 -19.74
CA LEU A 14 54.48 -14.41 -19.69
C LEU A 14 53.22 -13.94 -20.43
N GLN A 15 52.90 -14.58 -21.55
CA GLN A 15 51.70 -14.27 -22.33
C GLN A 15 50.43 -14.66 -21.56
N GLU A 16 50.43 -15.83 -20.92
CA GLU A 16 49.33 -16.26 -20.05
C GLU A 16 49.16 -15.34 -18.83
N ILE A 17 50.25 -14.93 -18.18
CA ILE A 17 50.22 -13.97 -17.05
C ILE A 17 49.61 -12.64 -17.49
N THR A 18 49.96 -12.15 -18.68
CA THR A 18 49.41 -10.90 -19.23
C THR A 18 47.92 -11.05 -19.51
N ALA A 19 47.50 -12.16 -20.12
CA ALA A 19 46.09 -12.43 -20.39
C ALA A 19 45.27 -12.57 -19.10
N VAL A 20 45.81 -13.25 -18.08
CA VAL A 20 45.18 -13.35 -16.75
C VAL A 20 45.08 -11.98 -16.09
N SER A 21 46.12 -11.15 -16.16
CA SER A 21 46.10 -9.79 -15.59
C SER A 21 45.00 -8.94 -16.20
N HIS A 22 44.85 -8.93 -17.53
CA HIS A 22 43.75 -8.21 -18.19
C HIS A 22 42.37 -8.74 -17.82
N ARG A 23 42.22 -10.06 -17.65
CA ARG A 23 40.95 -10.64 -17.18
C ARG A 23 40.62 -10.19 -15.76
N ILE A 24 41.61 -10.11 -14.87
CA ILE A 24 41.44 -9.61 -13.51
C ILE A 24 41.02 -8.13 -13.53
N GLU A 25 41.68 -7.28 -14.31
CA GLU A 25 41.31 -5.87 -14.47
C GLU A 25 39.86 -5.70 -14.97
N GLY A 26 39.44 -6.53 -15.93
CA GLY A 26 38.06 -6.55 -16.43
C GLY A 26 37.04 -7.00 -15.37
N MET A 27 37.41 -8.00 -14.55
CA MET A 27 36.60 -8.44 -13.41
C MET A 27 36.47 -7.34 -12.35
N ASP A 28 37.56 -6.66 -12.00
CA ASP A 28 37.55 -5.56 -11.01
C ASP A 28 36.66 -4.40 -11.45
N THR A 29 36.70 -4.05 -12.74
CA THR A 29 35.81 -3.05 -13.33
C THR A 29 34.35 -3.49 -13.22
N SER A 30 34.06 -4.75 -13.53
CA SER A 30 32.69 -5.31 -13.46
C SER A 30 32.16 -5.34 -12.02
N ILE A 31 32.98 -5.76 -11.06
CA ILE A 31 32.65 -5.78 -9.63
C ILE A 31 32.37 -4.37 -9.12
N SER A 32 33.19 -3.39 -9.54
CA SER A 32 33.00 -1.99 -9.17
C SER A 32 31.66 -1.46 -9.68
N SER A 33 31.30 -1.77 -10.92
CA SER A 33 30.00 -1.39 -11.50
C SER A 33 28.83 -2.02 -10.74
N LEU A 34 28.87 -3.34 -10.52
CA LEU A 34 27.82 -4.05 -9.77
C LEU A 34 27.68 -3.55 -8.33
N THR A 35 28.79 -3.12 -7.71
CA THR A 35 28.79 -2.53 -6.37
C THR A 35 28.04 -1.20 -6.36
N LEU A 36 28.21 -0.36 -7.38
CA LEU A 36 27.48 0.90 -7.51
C LEU A 36 26.00 0.66 -7.77
N GLU A 37 25.66 -0.26 -8.67
CA GLU A 37 24.28 -0.62 -8.97
C GLU A 37 23.55 -1.15 -7.72
N THR A 38 24.21 -2.03 -6.95
CA THR A 38 23.67 -2.55 -5.68
C THR A 38 23.40 -1.43 -4.67
N LYS A 39 24.27 -0.41 -4.59
CA LYS A 39 24.05 0.76 -3.74
C LYS A 39 22.86 1.61 -4.21
N SER A 40 22.70 1.78 -5.51
CA SER A 40 21.55 2.48 -6.09
C SER A 40 20.24 1.76 -5.75
N ILE A 41 20.16 0.46 -6.04
CA ILE A 41 18.98 -0.37 -5.74
C ILE A 41 18.62 -0.31 -4.27
N ARG A 42 19.61 -0.33 -3.37
CA ARG A 42 19.37 -0.21 -1.92
C ARG A 42 18.72 1.13 -1.56
N THR A 43 19.15 2.22 -2.20
CA THR A 43 18.62 3.57 -1.98
C THR A 43 17.20 3.70 -2.51
N ASP A 44 16.95 3.15 -3.70
CA ASP A 44 15.62 3.12 -4.30
C ASP A 44 14.67 2.31 -3.44
N ASN A 45 15.09 1.13 -2.97
CA ASN A 45 14.28 0.28 -2.10
C ASN A 45 13.92 0.95 -0.77
N ALA A 46 14.85 1.70 -0.17
CA ALA A 46 14.57 2.47 1.04
C ALA A 46 13.52 3.57 0.78
N SER A 47 13.60 4.22 -0.38
CA SER A 47 12.63 5.24 -0.81
C SER A 47 11.24 4.64 -1.04
N PHE A 48 11.17 3.51 -1.74
CA PHE A 48 9.93 2.76 -1.93
C PHE A 48 9.31 2.33 -0.60
N HIS A 49 10.11 1.81 0.33
CA HIS A 49 9.63 1.44 1.66
C HIS A 49 9.01 2.64 2.40
N SER A 50 9.68 3.81 2.36
CA SER A 50 9.14 5.04 2.95
C SER A 50 7.81 5.46 2.32
N TRP A 51 7.66 5.31 1.00
CA TRP A 51 6.41 5.59 0.30
C TRP A 51 5.28 4.66 0.73
N VAL A 52 5.56 3.36 0.82
CA VAL A 52 4.58 2.35 1.27
C VAL A 52 4.09 2.69 2.67
N MET A 53 5.01 2.98 3.61
CA MET A 53 4.63 3.38 4.97
C MET A 53 3.74 4.64 4.99
N GLY A 54 4.02 5.61 4.11
CA GLY A 54 3.20 6.81 3.96
C GLY A 54 1.79 6.51 3.43
N LEU A 55 1.66 5.54 2.51
CA LEU A 55 0.35 5.11 2.00
C LEU A 55 -0.44 4.35 3.06
N GLU A 56 0.19 3.46 3.81
CA GLU A 56 -0.44 2.72 4.92
C GLU A 56 -1.01 3.68 5.99
N HIS A 57 -0.24 4.72 6.35
CA HIS A 57 -0.71 5.73 7.30
C HIS A 57 -1.94 6.51 6.79
N ARG A 58 -1.93 6.88 5.50
CA ARG A 58 -3.07 7.56 4.86
C ARG A 58 -4.29 6.66 4.79
N LEU A 59 -4.11 5.36 4.54
CA LEU A 59 -5.19 4.39 4.54
C LEU A 59 -5.83 4.27 5.93
N GLY A 60 -5.03 4.12 6.99
CA GLY A 60 -5.57 4.06 8.35
C GLY A 60 -6.31 5.34 8.78
N THR A 61 -5.86 6.50 8.31
CA THR A 61 -6.58 7.77 8.52
C THR A 61 -7.94 7.76 7.80
N LEU A 62 -7.98 7.26 6.56
CA LEU A 62 -9.21 7.17 5.78
C LEU A 62 -10.21 6.19 6.41
N GLU A 63 -9.74 5.06 6.91
CA GLU A 63 -10.56 4.08 7.64
C GLU A 63 -11.20 4.70 8.89
N THR A 64 -10.43 5.50 9.64
CA THR A 64 -10.92 6.22 10.81
C THR A 64 -12.00 7.24 10.44
N HIS A 65 -11.77 8.02 9.36
CA HIS A 65 -12.77 8.94 8.85
C HIS A 65 -14.04 8.21 8.38
N MET A 66 -13.90 7.05 7.73
CA MET A 66 -15.05 6.25 7.27
C MET A 66 -15.89 5.75 8.45
N SER A 67 -15.25 5.24 9.51
CA SER A 67 -15.96 4.83 10.74
C SER A 67 -16.73 6.01 11.34
N THR A 68 -16.11 7.19 11.42
CA THR A 68 -16.77 8.40 11.94
C THR A 68 -17.98 8.81 11.09
N ILE A 69 -17.89 8.66 9.76
CA ILE A 69 -19.00 8.96 8.85
C ILE A 69 -20.14 7.95 9.08
N GLN A 70 -19.83 6.67 9.26
CA GLN A 70 -20.82 5.63 9.53
C GLN A 70 -21.58 5.89 10.83
N ASP A 71 -20.88 6.26 11.91
CA ASP A 71 -21.51 6.62 13.19
C ASP A 71 -22.47 7.80 13.02
N ARG A 72 -22.05 8.83 12.27
CA ARG A 72 -22.89 10.01 12.00
C ARG A 72 -24.10 9.69 11.13
N ASP A 73 -23.98 8.78 10.17
CA ASP A 73 -25.11 8.33 9.36
C ASP A 73 -26.16 7.60 10.21
N GLN A 74 -25.69 6.79 11.17
CA GLN A 74 -26.57 6.13 12.13
C GLN A 74 -27.31 7.14 13.03
N ASP A 75 -26.62 8.17 13.52
CA ASP A 75 -27.23 9.26 14.28
C ASP A 75 -28.30 10.01 13.46
N LEU A 76 -28.00 10.29 12.18
CA LEU A 76 -28.94 10.95 11.27
C LEU A 76 -30.19 10.09 11.00
N SER A 77 -30.01 8.78 10.84
CA SER A 77 -31.11 7.84 10.68
C SER A 77 -32.03 7.83 11.91
N TYR A 78 -31.44 7.81 13.11
CA TYR A 78 -32.19 7.90 14.36
C TYR A 78 -32.96 9.22 14.51
N LEU A 79 -32.32 10.34 14.19
CA LEU A 79 -32.95 11.66 14.21
C LEU A 79 -34.11 11.75 13.22
N ARG A 80 -33.97 11.16 12.02
CA ARG A 80 -35.04 11.12 11.03
C ARG A 80 -36.29 10.43 11.57
N ILE A 81 -36.13 9.25 12.20
CA ILE A 81 -37.24 8.52 12.81
C ILE A 81 -37.94 9.38 13.87
N LYS A 82 -37.17 10.06 14.73
CA LYS A 82 -37.73 10.95 15.76
C LYS A 82 -38.51 12.11 15.18
N VAL A 83 -38.00 12.73 14.12
CA VAL A 83 -38.71 13.84 13.45
C VAL A 83 -40.05 13.35 12.91
N THR A 84 -40.08 12.21 12.23
CA THR A 84 -41.33 11.61 11.73
C THR A 84 -42.33 11.32 12.85
N ASP A 85 -41.89 10.71 13.95
CA ASP A 85 -42.78 10.46 15.11
C ASP A 85 -43.33 11.76 15.72
N LEU A 86 -42.52 12.81 15.79
CA LEU A 86 -42.97 14.12 16.29
C LEU A 86 -43.96 14.80 15.33
N GLU A 87 -43.74 14.70 14.02
CA GLU A 87 -44.66 15.20 12.99
C GLU A 87 -46.01 14.47 13.08
N ASP A 88 -45.99 13.13 13.18
CA ASP A 88 -47.19 12.31 13.32
C ASP A 88 -47.97 12.64 14.60
N ARG A 89 -47.28 12.81 15.73
CA ARG A 89 -47.90 13.24 17.00
C ARG A 89 -48.53 14.62 16.87
N SER A 90 -47.80 15.58 16.30
CA SER A 90 -48.32 16.93 16.11
C SER A 90 -49.55 16.94 15.20
N MET A 91 -49.58 16.10 14.16
CA MET A 91 -50.74 15.96 13.29
C MET A 91 -51.95 15.41 14.06
N ARG A 92 -51.78 14.35 14.85
CA ARG A 92 -52.84 13.80 15.71
C ARG A 92 -53.36 14.82 16.70
N ASP A 93 -52.46 15.54 17.39
CA ASP A 93 -52.82 16.58 18.36
C ASP A 93 -53.65 17.70 17.70
N ASN A 94 -53.29 18.10 16.48
CA ASN A 94 -54.04 19.11 15.72
C ASN A 94 -55.45 18.62 15.33
N ILE A 95 -55.61 17.36 14.93
CA ILE A 95 -56.92 16.75 14.59
C ILE A 95 -57.81 16.70 15.84
N CYS A 96 -57.25 16.24 16.96
CA CYS A 96 -57.93 16.21 18.26
C CYS A 96 -58.37 17.61 18.70
N PHE A 97 -57.51 18.63 18.54
CA PHE A 97 -57.83 20.02 18.87
C PHE A 97 -59.02 20.55 18.04
N LEU A 98 -59.14 20.13 16.77
CA LEU A 98 -60.25 20.51 15.89
C LEU A 98 -61.55 19.73 16.18
N GLY A 99 -61.56 18.81 17.16
CA GLY A 99 -62.73 18.03 17.55
C GLY A 99 -63.13 16.97 16.53
N ILE A 100 -62.22 16.59 15.63
CA ILE A 100 -62.42 15.50 14.67
C ILE A 100 -62.00 14.20 15.38
N PRO A 101 -62.89 13.22 15.58
CA PRO A 101 -62.53 11.96 16.22
C PRO A 101 -61.56 11.17 15.34
N GLU A 102 -60.54 10.55 15.95
CA GLU A 102 -59.72 9.55 15.26
C GLU A 102 -60.60 8.34 14.93
N ASN A 103 -60.71 7.99 13.65
CA ASN A 103 -61.41 6.78 13.25
C ASN A 103 -60.61 5.56 13.75
N GLU A 104 -61.12 4.86 14.76
CA GLU A 104 -60.64 3.53 15.15
C GLU A 104 -61.04 2.48 14.09
N GLU A 105 -60.41 2.49 12.92
CA GLU A 105 -60.50 1.37 11.97
C GLU A 105 -59.09 0.93 11.59
N GLY A 106 -58.57 -0.07 12.31
CA GLY A 106 -57.44 -0.87 11.88
C GLY A 106 -57.88 -1.89 10.81
N PRO A 107 -57.02 -2.27 9.85
CA PRO A 107 -57.39 -3.24 8.83
C PRO A 107 -57.44 -4.66 9.44
N GLU A 108 -58.55 -5.38 9.19
CA GLU A 108 -58.66 -6.85 9.30
C GLU A 108 -57.79 -7.55 8.25
#